data_AF-K3WZM6-F1
#
_entry.id   AF-K3WZM6-F1
#
_cell.length_a   1.000
_cell.length_b   1.000
_cell.length_c   1.000
_cell.angle_alpha   90.00
_cell.angle_beta   90.00
_cell.angle_gamma   90.00
#
_symmetry.space_group_name_H-M   'P 1'
#
loop_
_entity.id
_entity.type
_entity.pdbx_description
1 polymer ?
#
loop_
_entity_poly.entity_id
_entity_poly.type
_entity_poly.pdbx_seq_one_letter_code
_entity_poly.pdbx_strand_id
1 'polypeptide(L)'
;MYIVSIFCAIGVWCFWVDRTPIADGGVYVADVLASIAFQRVECPKGSDASCGSCSNMAVYAMLVYSTLPAVVLVGLPATCIRLFEPFKRQARDEELSDAAEGKLKVTRTIYMQICELLCSGILLFNMLVFLYFAYSITRGDNFACSLVRVQVYMFGAIITFSGVMIEITYFARFREHVKMQLGAFLESMQTSDGLSRTPNRFRTPRACVIIDIRKRFLEETVLGNLHEIEKILVEAKHFLGDDFVADLYRDASITFGLFGRSMKNPLHVAAFHGNIPVMKLLVNEGFRLRQIKAIAVQYW
;
A
#
# COMPACT_ATOMS: atom_id res chain seq x y z
N MET A 1 -1.80 -3.31 15.29
CA MET A 1 -1.25 -1.98 14.98
C MET A 1 -0.49 -1.45 16.20
N TYR A 2 -1.15 -1.08 17.31
CA TYR A 2 -0.47 -0.51 18.48
C TYR A 2 0.63 -1.34 19.16
N ILE A 3 0.55 -2.67 19.11
CA ILE A 3 1.59 -3.54 19.70
C ILE A 3 2.96 -3.28 19.08
N VAL A 4 3.03 -3.14 17.76
CA VAL A 4 4.29 -2.88 17.04
C VAL A 4 4.82 -1.49 17.40
N SER A 5 3.95 -0.49 17.51
CA SER A 5 4.33 0.86 17.95
C SER A 5 4.90 0.88 19.38
N ILE A 6 4.38 0.06 20.29
CA ILE A 6 4.92 -0.06 21.65
C ILE A 6 6.33 -0.64 21.62
N PHE A 7 6.56 -1.70 20.84
CA PHE A 7 7.90 -2.27 20.68
C PHE A 7 8.88 -1.26 20.07
N CYS A 8 8.47 -0.51 19.05
CA CYS A 8 9.32 0.55 18.51
C CYS A 8 9.62 1.65 19.52
N ALA A 9 8.64 2.07 20.32
CA ALA A 9 8.81 3.11 21.33
C ALA A 9 9.79 2.66 22.43
N ILE A 10 9.70 1.40 22.88
CA ILE A 10 10.65 0.80 23.81
C ILE A 10 12.06 0.77 23.19
N GLY A 11 12.19 0.36 21.92
CA GLY A 11 13.48 0.33 21.22
C GLY A 11 14.14 1.70 21.08
N VAL A 12 13.36 2.75 20.76
CA VAL A 12 13.84 4.15 20.73
C VAL A 12 14.20 4.62 22.13
N TRP A 13 13.36 4.34 23.13
CA TRP A 13 13.60 4.72 24.52
C TRP A 13 14.91 4.12 25.05
N CYS A 14 15.12 2.82 24.86
CA CYS A 14 16.35 2.13 25.25
C CYS A 14 17.60 2.72 24.58
N PHE A 15 17.50 3.18 23.34
CA PHE A 15 18.63 3.79 22.62
C PHE A 15 18.99 5.19 23.14
N TRP A 16 17.99 6.00 23.50
CA TRP A 16 18.19 7.40 23.86
C TRP A 16 18.36 7.66 25.36
N VAL A 17 17.83 6.77 26.21
CA VAL A 17 17.99 6.87 27.67
C VAL A 17 19.39 6.44 28.10
N ASP A 18 19.89 5.33 27.54
CA ASP A 18 21.25 4.88 27.79
C ASP A 18 22.21 5.56 26.80
N ARG A 19 22.54 6.83 27.04
CA ARG A 19 23.60 7.58 26.31
C ARG A 19 25.02 7.09 26.61
N THR A 20 25.17 5.86 27.10
CA THR A 20 26.47 5.23 27.27
C THR A 20 26.94 4.71 25.91
N PRO A 21 28.17 5.05 25.48
CA PRO A 21 28.69 4.53 24.23
C PRO A 21 28.85 3.00 24.33
N ILE A 22 28.86 2.33 23.18
CA ILE A 22 29.03 0.86 23.12
C ILE A 22 30.34 0.41 23.80
N ALA A 23 31.39 1.24 23.77
CA ALA A 23 32.67 0.98 24.45
C ALA A 23 32.52 0.83 25.99
N ASP A 24 31.51 1.48 26.58
CA ASP A 24 31.21 1.44 28.01
C ASP A 24 30.05 0.49 28.33
N GLY A 25 29.67 -0.39 27.38
CA GLY A 25 28.59 -1.37 27.54
C GLY A 25 27.18 -0.85 27.24
N GLY A 26 27.07 0.32 26.59
CA GLY A 26 25.79 0.90 26.15
C GLY A 26 25.34 0.48 24.74
N VAL A 27 24.28 1.14 24.24
CA VAL A 27 23.69 0.87 22.92
C VAL A 27 23.83 2.10 21.98
N TYR A 28 24.35 3.21 22.50
CA TYR A 28 24.44 4.47 21.76
C TYR A 28 25.61 4.50 20.77
N VAL A 29 25.34 5.00 19.57
CA VAL A 29 26.31 5.19 18.48
C VAL A 29 26.39 6.68 18.15
N ALA A 30 27.57 7.28 18.33
CA ALA A 30 27.79 8.70 18.05
C ALA A 30 27.73 9.02 16.55
N ASP A 31 28.37 8.18 15.71
CA ASP A 31 28.45 8.37 14.26
C ASP A 31 27.69 7.28 13.49
N VAL A 32 26.40 7.54 13.26
CA VAL A 32 25.51 6.65 12.50
C VAL A 32 25.98 6.53 11.05
N LEU A 33 26.40 7.64 10.42
CA LEU A 33 26.80 7.66 9.01
C LEU A 33 28.08 6.85 8.76
N ALA A 34 29.05 6.90 9.68
CA ALA A 34 30.29 6.14 9.60
C ALA A 34 30.05 4.63 9.74
N SER A 35 29.12 4.24 10.62
CA SER A 35 28.70 2.84 10.80
C SER A 35 27.96 2.30 9.57
N ILE A 36 27.14 3.12 8.90
CA ILE A 36 26.45 2.76 7.64
C ILE A 36 27.46 2.66 6.46
N ALA A 37 28.54 3.45 6.48
CA ALA A 37 29.58 3.38 5.45
C ALA A 37 30.45 2.11 5.54
N PHE A 38 30.24 1.24 6.54
CA PHE A 38 31.09 0.07 6.84
C PHE A 38 32.59 0.40 6.89
N GLN A 39 32.92 1.63 7.27
CA GLN A 39 34.31 2.04 7.39
C GLN A 39 34.86 1.36 8.66
N ARG A 40 35.96 0.61 8.54
CA ARG A 40 36.62 0.01 9.71
C ARG A 40 37.08 1.14 10.62
N VAL A 41 36.31 1.42 11.67
CA VAL A 41 36.71 2.37 12.70
C VAL A 41 37.79 1.70 13.54
N GLU A 42 38.95 2.35 13.66
CA GLU A 42 40.02 1.88 14.54
C GLU A 42 39.51 1.89 15.98
N CYS A 43 39.51 0.72 16.62
CA CYS A 43 39.02 0.58 17.98
C CYS A 43 39.96 1.32 18.94
N PRO A 44 39.44 2.06 19.94
CA PRO A 44 40.28 2.62 20.98
C PRO A 44 41.07 1.51 21.69
N LYS A 45 42.36 1.77 21.95
CA LYS A 45 43.29 0.78 22.54
C LYS A 45 42.74 0.26 23.86
N GLY A 46 42.48 -1.05 23.94
CA GLY A 46 41.93 -1.73 25.13
C GLY A 46 40.48 -2.22 24.97
N SER A 47 39.82 -1.94 23.85
CA SER A 47 38.50 -2.49 23.50
C SER A 47 38.66 -3.74 22.62
N ASP A 48 37.89 -4.80 22.94
CA ASP A 48 37.90 -6.08 22.22
C ASP A 48 37.59 -5.90 20.72
N ALA A 49 38.07 -6.86 19.92
CA ALA A 49 37.97 -6.91 18.46
C ALA A 49 36.53 -6.84 17.86
N SER A 50 35.50 -6.75 18.69
CA SER A 50 34.07 -6.72 18.32
C SER A 50 33.46 -5.31 18.19
N CYS A 51 34.20 -4.23 18.49
CA CYS A 51 33.65 -2.87 18.55
C CYS A 51 32.95 -2.41 17.25
N GLY A 52 33.48 -2.77 16.08
CA GLY A 52 32.87 -2.42 14.78
C GLY A 52 31.58 -3.21 14.48
N SER A 53 31.59 -4.51 14.78
CA SER A 53 30.44 -5.40 14.54
C SER A 53 29.27 -5.08 15.47
N CYS A 54 29.53 -4.78 16.75
CA CYS A 54 28.50 -4.35 17.69
C CYS A 54 27.85 -3.02 17.28
N SER A 55 28.63 -2.05 16.79
CA SER A 55 28.12 -0.77 16.30
C SER A 55 27.17 -0.95 15.12
N ASN A 56 27.57 -1.77 14.14
CA ASN A 56 26.74 -2.06 12.98
C ASN A 56 25.39 -2.66 13.40
N MET A 57 25.40 -3.68 14.29
CA MET A 57 24.17 -4.30 14.81
C MET A 57 23.24 -3.30 15.51
N ALA A 58 23.79 -2.42 16.35
CA ALA A 58 23.00 -1.39 17.03
C ALA A 58 22.38 -0.39 16.03
N VAL A 59 23.12 -0.01 14.99
CA VAL A 59 22.61 0.90 13.94
C VAL A 59 21.50 0.26 13.11
N TYR A 60 21.62 -1.02 12.73
CA TYR A 60 20.53 -1.74 12.05
C TYR A 60 19.25 -1.73 12.88
N ALA A 61 19.37 -2.07 14.17
CA ALA A 61 18.23 -2.09 15.07
C ALA A 61 17.60 -0.69 15.22
N MET A 62 18.43 0.35 15.37
CA MET A 62 17.98 1.75 15.43
C MET A 62 17.23 2.18 14.15
N LEU A 63 17.72 1.81 12.97
CA LEU A 63 17.06 2.10 11.70
C LEU A 63 15.66 1.48 11.63
N VAL A 64 15.49 0.25 12.12
CA VAL A 64 14.16 -0.39 12.19
C VAL A 64 13.26 0.35 13.17
N TYR A 65 13.73 0.69 14.37
CA TYR A 65 12.90 1.40 15.35
C TYR A 65 12.55 2.83 14.93
N SER A 66 13.37 3.46 14.08
CA SER A 66 13.14 4.80 13.55
C SER A 66 11.87 4.90 12.68
N THR A 67 11.32 3.77 12.22
CA THR A 67 10.04 3.75 11.50
C THR A 67 8.81 3.99 12.39
N LEU A 68 8.99 4.10 13.72
CA LEU A 68 7.92 4.33 14.71
C LEU A 68 6.91 5.42 14.30
N PRO A 69 7.32 6.66 13.93
CA PRO A 69 6.35 7.73 13.66
C PRO A 69 5.46 7.39 12.47
N ALA A 70 6.04 6.73 11.48
CA ALA A 70 5.35 6.33 10.27
C ALA A 70 4.35 5.20 10.54
N VAL A 71 4.73 4.21 11.36
CA VAL A 71 3.87 3.12 11.80
C VAL A 71 2.66 3.65 12.60
N VAL A 72 2.88 4.57 13.54
CA VAL A 72 1.79 5.20 14.31
C VAL A 72 0.82 5.92 13.38
N LEU A 73 1.32 6.69 12.40
CA LEU A 73 0.48 7.40 11.43
C LEU A 73 -0.34 6.46 10.54
N VAL A 74 0.20 5.30 10.17
CA VAL A 74 -0.51 4.26 9.40
C VAL A 74 -1.56 3.54 10.26
N GLY A 75 -1.36 3.45 11.58
CA GLY A 75 -2.30 2.84 12.52
C GLY A 75 -3.49 3.71 12.93
N LEU A 76 -3.36 5.04 12.83
CA LEU A 76 -4.43 6.00 13.15
C LEU A 76 -5.78 5.77 12.43
N PRO A 77 -5.86 5.41 11.13
CA PRO A 77 -7.13 5.09 10.47
C PRO A 77 -7.89 3.95 11.14
N ALA A 78 -7.18 3.03 11.82
CA ALA A 78 -7.81 1.91 12.53
C ALA A 78 -8.48 2.32 13.85
N THR A 79 -8.23 3.53 14.36
CA THR A 79 -8.86 4.03 15.60
C THR A 79 -10.25 4.60 15.42
N CYS A 80 -10.75 4.70 14.18
CA CYS A 80 -12.07 5.25 13.87
C CYS A 80 -12.30 6.67 14.43
N ILE A 81 -11.23 7.44 14.70
CA ILE A 81 -11.35 8.84 15.10
C ILE A 81 -11.86 9.64 13.89
N ARG A 82 -12.98 10.36 14.09
CA ARG A 82 -13.68 11.11 13.03
C ARG A 82 -12.78 12.05 12.21
N LEU A 83 -11.72 12.60 12.82
CA LEU A 83 -10.75 13.48 12.16
C LEU A 83 -9.94 12.76 11.06
N PHE A 84 -9.75 11.45 11.20
CA PHE A 84 -8.99 10.58 10.30
C PHE A 84 -9.91 9.72 9.44
N GLU A 85 -11.19 10.10 9.28
CA GLU A 85 -12.11 9.36 8.45
C GLU A 85 -11.59 9.29 6.99
N PRO A 86 -11.48 8.07 6.44
CA PRO A 86 -10.87 7.86 5.14
C PRO A 86 -11.70 8.47 3.98
N PHE A 87 -12.93 8.91 4.25
CA PHE A 87 -13.82 9.53 3.27
C PHE A 87 -14.60 10.69 3.87
N LYS A 88 -14.62 11.83 3.19
CA LYS A 88 -15.63 12.87 3.43
C LYS A 88 -16.84 12.57 2.55
N ARG A 89 -18.02 12.45 3.17
CA ARG A 89 -19.29 12.50 2.44
C ARG A 89 -19.57 13.97 2.15
N GLN A 90 -19.42 14.40 0.90
CA GLN A 90 -19.97 15.69 0.48
C GLN A 90 -21.49 15.56 0.43
N ALA A 91 -22.18 16.18 1.38
CA ALA A 91 -23.55 16.61 1.15
C ALA A 91 -23.45 17.70 0.08
N ARG A 92 -24.11 17.50 -1.06
CA ARG A 92 -24.23 18.55 -2.07
C ARG A 92 -25.13 19.62 -1.45
N ASP A 93 -24.68 20.87 -1.46
CA ASP A 93 -25.48 22.01 -1.02
C ASP A 93 -26.88 21.92 -1.64
N GLU A 94 -27.87 22.04 -0.76
CA GLU A 94 -29.30 21.89 -1.00
C GLU A 94 -29.84 23.05 -1.85
N GLU A 95 -29.45 23.21 -3.11
CA GLU A 95 -30.10 24.15 -4.02
C GLU A 95 -29.71 23.80 -5.46
N LEU A 96 -30.46 22.88 -6.08
CA LEU A 96 -30.92 22.90 -7.47
C LEU A 96 -31.20 21.47 -8.01
N SER A 97 -32.49 21.23 -8.23
CA SER A 97 -33.11 20.18 -9.06
C SER A 97 -33.22 18.77 -8.46
N ASP A 98 -34.43 18.50 -7.98
CA ASP A 98 -35.14 17.22 -8.09
C ASP A 98 -34.92 16.60 -9.49
N ALA A 99 -34.45 15.35 -9.54
CA ALA A 99 -34.60 14.35 -10.64
C ALA A 99 -33.54 13.24 -10.64
N ALA A 100 -32.55 13.23 -9.73
CA ALA A 100 -31.56 12.14 -9.65
C ALA A 100 -31.46 11.58 -8.22
N GLU A 101 -32.20 10.50 -7.99
CA GLU A 101 -32.17 9.71 -6.77
C GLU A 101 -30.73 9.23 -6.46
N GLY A 102 -30.15 9.77 -5.38
CA GLY A 102 -29.20 9.07 -4.51
C GLY A 102 -27.81 8.69 -5.05
N LYS A 103 -26.91 9.65 -5.28
CA LYS A 103 -25.46 9.37 -5.27
C LYS A 103 -24.69 10.43 -4.46
N LEU A 104 -24.42 10.12 -3.20
CA LEU A 104 -23.41 10.81 -2.39
C LEU A 104 -22.05 10.64 -3.07
N LYS A 105 -21.45 11.72 -3.59
CA LYS A 105 -20.10 11.70 -4.19
C LYS A 105 -19.08 11.46 -3.08
N VAL A 106 -18.72 10.20 -2.86
CA VAL A 106 -17.70 9.79 -1.90
C VAL A 106 -16.32 10.17 -2.46
N THR A 107 -15.76 11.26 -1.96
CA THR A 107 -14.42 11.72 -2.34
C THR A 107 -13.37 11.13 -1.40
N ARG A 108 -12.24 10.69 -1.97
CA ARG A 108 -11.14 10.12 -1.20
C ARG A 108 -10.44 11.23 -0.40
N THR A 109 -10.24 11.02 0.90
CA THR A 109 -9.54 12.00 1.74
C THR A 109 -8.04 12.03 1.41
N ILE A 110 -7.43 13.21 1.43
CA ILE A 110 -5.98 13.43 1.26
C ILE A 110 -5.18 12.57 2.23
N TYR A 111 -5.69 12.38 3.44
CA TYR A 111 -5.10 11.52 4.46
C TYR A 111 -4.87 10.08 3.98
N MET A 112 -5.85 9.47 3.29
CA MET A 112 -5.70 8.11 2.76
C MET A 112 -4.66 8.03 1.64
N GLN A 113 -4.43 9.12 0.88
CA GLN A 113 -3.35 9.19 -0.10
C GLN A 113 -1.99 9.29 0.57
N ILE A 114 -1.88 10.09 1.64
CA ILE A 114 -0.67 10.20 2.45
C ILE A 114 -0.33 8.85 3.09
N CYS A 115 -1.30 8.14 3.68
CA CYS A 115 -1.05 6.82 4.26
C CYS A 115 -0.59 5.79 3.22
N GLU A 116 -1.12 5.82 1.99
CA GLU A 116 -0.63 4.94 0.91
C GLU A 116 0.81 5.25 0.50
N LEU A 117 1.14 6.54 0.35
CA LEU A 117 2.49 6.98 0.04
C LEU A 117 3.47 6.64 1.17
N LEU A 118 3.02 6.79 2.42
CA LEU A 118 3.79 6.48 3.60
C LEU A 118 4.04 4.97 3.69
N CYS A 119 3.01 4.13 3.48
CA CYS A 119 3.16 2.67 3.47
C CYS A 119 4.13 2.20 2.37
N SER A 120 4.04 2.75 1.16
CA SER A 120 4.98 2.39 0.09
C SER A 120 6.40 2.87 0.40
N GLY A 121 6.56 4.04 1.01
CA GLY A 121 7.84 4.53 1.52
C GLY A 121 8.45 3.63 2.59
N ILE A 122 7.66 3.22 3.59
CA ILE A 122 8.08 2.29 4.65
C ILE A 122 8.47 0.93 4.05
N LEU A 123 7.70 0.41 3.10
CA LEU A 123 8.00 -0.86 2.42
C LEU A 123 9.35 -0.78 1.69
N LEU A 124 9.57 0.29 0.92
CA LEU A 124 10.82 0.51 0.20
C LEU A 124 12.00 0.64 1.17
N PHE A 125 11.84 1.42 2.24
CA PHE A 125 12.85 1.58 3.27
C PHE A 125 13.21 0.24 3.95
N ASN A 126 12.21 -0.55 4.36
CA ASN A 126 12.43 -1.87 4.95
C ASN A 126 13.09 -2.84 3.97
N MET A 127 12.74 -2.77 2.68
CA MET A 127 13.38 -3.57 1.64
C MET A 127 14.86 -3.22 1.49
N LEU A 128 15.22 -1.92 1.51
CA LEU A 128 16.61 -1.47 1.49
C LEU A 128 17.38 -1.92 2.74
N VAL A 129 16.79 -1.78 3.94
CA VAL A 129 17.39 -2.26 5.19
C VAL A 129 17.63 -3.76 5.14
N PHE A 130 16.66 -4.53 4.62
CA PHE A 130 16.78 -5.98 4.46
C PHE A 130 17.87 -6.38 3.47
N LEU A 131 17.94 -5.73 2.30
CA LEU A 131 19.02 -5.96 1.33
C LEU A 131 20.39 -5.65 1.91
N TYR A 132 20.49 -4.55 2.65
CA TYR A 132 21.73 -4.14 3.31
C TYR A 132 22.12 -5.12 4.43
N PHE A 133 21.15 -5.66 5.17
CA PHE A 133 21.36 -6.72 6.15
C PHE A 133 21.82 -8.03 5.50
N ALA A 134 21.17 -8.45 4.41
CA ALA A 134 21.56 -9.64 3.64
C ALA A 134 22.97 -9.50 3.06
N TYR A 135 23.32 -8.32 2.54
CA TYR A 135 24.67 -8.00 2.09
C TYR A 135 25.71 -8.07 3.20
N SER A 136 25.35 -7.66 4.42
CA SER A 136 26.23 -7.72 5.58
C SER A 136 26.52 -9.15 6.03
N ILE A 137 25.54 -10.06 5.92
CA ILE A 137 25.70 -11.48 6.23
C ILE A 137 26.72 -12.15 5.28
N THR A 138 26.68 -11.84 3.98
CA THR A 138 27.58 -12.48 3.01
C THR A 138 29.05 -12.10 3.18
N ARG A 139 29.36 -11.03 3.92
CA ARG A 139 30.74 -10.63 4.27
C ARG A 139 31.31 -11.30 5.54
N GLY A 140 30.54 -12.14 6.24
CA GLY A 140 31.06 -13.11 7.21
C GLY A 140 31.41 -12.61 8.63
N ASP A 141 31.82 -11.35 8.83
CA ASP A 141 32.40 -10.92 10.13
C ASP A 141 31.60 -9.86 10.92
N ASN A 142 30.44 -9.43 10.39
CA ASN A 142 29.74 -8.25 10.90
C ASN A 142 28.83 -8.49 12.13
N PHE A 143 28.64 -9.74 12.57
CA PHE A 143 27.68 -10.10 13.65
C PHE A 143 28.32 -10.75 14.89
N ALA A 144 29.65 -10.79 14.98
CA ALA A 144 30.37 -11.34 16.12
C ALA A 144 30.47 -10.30 17.26
N CYS A 145 29.38 -10.12 18.01
CA CYS A 145 29.33 -9.26 19.20
C CYS A 145 29.04 -10.10 20.46
N SER A 146 29.93 -10.05 21.45
CA SER A 146 29.80 -10.77 22.74
C SER A 146 28.84 -10.07 23.73
N LEU A 147 28.45 -8.83 23.45
CA LEU A 147 27.62 -8.04 24.35
C LEU A 147 26.14 -8.45 24.27
N VAL A 148 25.66 -9.15 25.29
CA VAL A 148 24.27 -9.69 25.37
C VAL A 148 23.20 -8.61 25.17
N ARG A 149 23.44 -7.37 25.64
CA ARG A 149 22.50 -6.26 25.48
C ARG A 149 22.24 -5.92 23.99
N VAL A 150 23.28 -5.90 23.16
CA VAL A 150 23.17 -5.61 21.72
C VAL A 150 22.45 -6.74 21.00
N GLN A 151 22.67 -7.99 21.41
CA GLN A 151 21.96 -9.16 20.87
C GLN A 151 20.46 -9.10 21.16
N VAL A 152 20.07 -8.78 22.40
CA VAL A 152 18.65 -8.60 22.78
C VAL A 152 18.02 -7.44 22.01
N TYR A 153 18.75 -6.33 21.88
CA TYR A 153 18.29 -5.15 21.13
C TYR A 153 18.03 -5.46 19.66
N MET A 154 18.94 -6.21 19.02
CA MET A 154 18.82 -6.66 17.65
C MET A 154 17.68 -7.68 17.47
N PHE A 155 17.51 -8.62 18.40
CA PHE A 155 16.39 -9.56 18.37
C PHE A 155 15.04 -8.84 18.43
N GLY A 156 14.92 -7.82 19.28
CA GLY A 156 13.75 -6.94 19.31
C GLY A 156 13.50 -6.24 17.96
N ALA A 157 14.56 -5.87 17.24
CA ALA A 157 14.43 -5.25 15.93
C ALA A 157 13.94 -6.23 14.87
N ILE A 158 14.33 -7.51 14.92
CA ILE A 158 13.81 -8.56 14.02
C ILE A 158 12.31 -8.76 14.24
N ILE A 159 11.87 -8.82 15.49
CA ILE A 159 10.44 -8.92 15.84
C ILE A 159 9.69 -7.70 15.31
N THR A 160 10.23 -6.51 15.53
CA THR A 160 9.64 -5.25 15.10
C THR A 160 9.54 -5.16 13.58
N PHE A 161 10.61 -5.51 12.86
CA PHE A 161 10.64 -5.56 11.40
C PHE A 161 9.53 -6.48 10.85
N SER A 162 9.40 -7.68 11.43
CA SER A 162 8.34 -8.63 11.06
C SER A 162 6.95 -8.07 11.36
N GLY A 163 6.79 -7.41 12.52
CA GLY A 163 5.56 -6.74 12.91
C GLY A 163 5.15 -5.62 11.94
N VAL A 164 6.10 -4.81 11.47
CA VAL A 164 5.85 -3.75 10.47
C VAL A 164 5.38 -4.35 9.15
N MET A 165 5.99 -5.44 8.68
CA MET A 165 5.55 -6.13 7.46
C MET A 165 4.11 -6.64 7.58
N ILE A 166 3.79 -7.25 8.72
CA ILE A 166 2.42 -7.71 9.03
C ILE A 166 1.44 -6.53 9.05
N GLU A 167 1.83 -5.41 9.65
CA GLU A 167 1.01 -4.21 9.74
C GLU A 167 0.69 -3.59 8.39
N ILE A 168 1.67 -3.52 7.48
CA ILE A 168 1.46 -3.06 6.10
C ILE A 168 0.47 -3.97 5.37
N THR A 169 0.57 -5.29 5.53
CA THR A 169 -0.37 -6.24 4.91
C THR A 169 -1.78 -6.07 5.46
N TYR A 170 -1.92 -5.90 6.78
CA TYR A 170 -3.23 -5.62 7.38
C TYR A 170 -3.81 -4.28 6.90
N PHE A 171 -2.99 -3.24 6.77
CA PHE A 171 -3.42 -1.96 6.23
C PHE A 171 -3.87 -2.07 4.77
N ALA A 172 -3.11 -2.80 3.93
CA ALA A 172 -3.46 -3.03 2.53
C ALA A 172 -4.81 -3.76 2.41
N ARG A 173 -5.04 -4.79 3.25
CA ARG A 173 -6.29 -5.53 3.31
C ARG A 173 -7.45 -4.69 3.83
N PHE A 174 -7.24 -3.93 4.90
CA PHE A 174 -8.24 -3.01 5.44
C PHE A 174 -8.69 -2.00 4.37
N ARG A 175 -7.73 -1.40 3.67
CA ARG A 175 -7.99 -0.51 2.54
C ARG A 175 -8.84 -1.19 1.47
N GLU A 176 -8.51 -2.42 1.09
CA GLU A 176 -9.28 -3.15 0.06
C GLU A 176 -10.72 -3.40 0.50
N HIS A 177 -10.93 -3.82 1.75
CA HIS A 177 -12.27 -3.98 2.33
C HIS A 177 -13.06 -2.68 2.30
N VAL A 178 -12.45 -1.56 2.70
CA VAL A 178 -13.11 -0.26 2.71
C VAL A 178 -13.43 0.21 1.29
N LYS A 179 -12.49 0.03 0.33
CA LYS A 179 -12.73 0.31 -1.10
C LYS A 179 -13.90 -0.53 -1.65
N MET A 180 -14.07 -1.77 -1.18
CA MET A 180 -15.17 -2.65 -1.60
C MET A 180 -16.51 -2.22 -0.99
N GLN A 181 -16.57 -1.88 0.31
CA GLN A 181 -17.81 -1.46 0.98
C GLN A 181 -18.40 -0.17 0.39
N LEU A 182 -17.56 0.70 -0.17
CA LEU A 182 -18.00 1.98 -0.73
C LEU A 182 -18.49 1.87 -2.18
N GLY A 183 -18.52 0.67 -2.78
CA GLY A 183 -18.95 0.48 -4.16
C GLY A 183 -18.11 1.29 -5.18
N ALA A 184 -16.92 1.73 -4.79
CA ALA A 184 -16.02 2.46 -5.66
C ALA A 184 -15.25 1.48 -6.55
N PHE A 185 -15.94 1.01 -7.58
CA PHE A 185 -15.44 -0.05 -8.46
C PHE A 185 -14.35 0.45 -9.44
N LEU A 186 -14.25 1.76 -9.70
CA LEU A 186 -13.12 2.41 -10.40
C LEU A 186 -12.43 3.46 -9.51
N GLU A 187 -11.11 3.36 -9.34
CA GLU A 187 -10.31 4.36 -8.62
C GLU A 187 -10.39 5.76 -9.26
N SER A 188 -10.66 5.83 -10.57
CA SER A 188 -10.80 7.09 -11.32
C SER A 188 -12.13 7.81 -11.10
N MET A 189 -13.13 7.17 -10.48
CA MET A 189 -14.36 7.86 -10.06
C MET A 189 -14.17 8.64 -8.76
N GLN A 190 -13.14 8.32 -7.97
CA GLN A 190 -12.89 8.90 -6.64
C GLN A 190 -11.85 10.03 -6.62
N THR A 191 -11.07 10.18 -7.69
CA THR A 191 -10.19 11.34 -7.86
C THR A 191 -11.03 12.53 -8.28
N SER A 192 -11.18 13.51 -7.37
CA SER A 192 -11.77 14.82 -7.68
C SER A 192 -11.21 15.35 -9.00
N ASP A 193 -12.10 15.79 -9.90
CA ASP A 193 -11.83 16.30 -11.24
C ASP A 193 -10.81 17.46 -11.30
N GLY A 194 -10.34 17.96 -10.15
CA GLY A 194 -9.39 19.07 -10.03
C GLY A 194 -7.90 18.72 -10.20
N LEU A 195 -7.46 17.49 -9.91
CA LEU A 195 -6.02 17.14 -9.93
C LEU A 195 -5.57 16.35 -11.17
N SER A 196 -6.47 16.12 -12.13
CA SER A 196 -6.18 15.44 -13.41
C SER A 196 -6.07 16.40 -14.59
N ARG A 197 -5.67 17.65 -14.33
CA ARG A 197 -5.35 18.65 -15.35
C ARG A 197 -3.88 18.57 -15.81
N THR A 198 -3.17 17.50 -15.49
CA THR A 198 -1.92 17.14 -16.16
C THR A 198 -2.28 16.39 -17.43
N PRO A 199 -2.24 17.02 -18.62
CA PRO A 199 -2.43 16.30 -19.87
C PRO A 199 -1.30 15.28 -19.97
N ASN A 200 -1.64 14.01 -19.76
CA ASN A 200 -0.67 12.94 -19.84
C ASN A 200 -0.31 12.79 -21.33
N ARG A 201 0.71 13.56 -21.77
CA ARG A 201 1.18 13.70 -23.17
C ARG A 201 1.53 12.38 -23.86
N PHE A 202 1.59 11.28 -23.12
CA PHE A 202 1.97 9.95 -23.59
C PHE A 202 0.81 8.95 -23.68
N ARG A 203 -0.45 9.36 -23.47
CA ARG A 203 -1.59 8.43 -23.67
C ARG A 203 -2.00 8.39 -25.14
N THR A 204 -2.07 7.17 -25.69
CA THR A 204 -2.64 6.95 -27.01
C THR A 204 -4.13 7.31 -27.01
N PRO A 205 -4.67 7.87 -28.12
CA PRO A 205 -6.08 8.24 -28.22
C PRO A 205 -7.01 7.04 -27.96
N ARG A 206 -6.62 5.84 -28.41
CA ARG A 206 -7.32 4.58 -28.13
C ARG A 206 -7.43 4.28 -26.64
N ALA A 207 -6.37 4.48 -25.85
CA ALA A 207 -6.41 4.24 -24.40
C ALA A 207 -7.35 5.21 -23.68
N CYS A 208 -7.49 6.44 -24.18
CA CYS A 208 -8.41 7.43 -23.62
C CYS A 208 -9.88 6.99 -23.82
N VAL A 209 -10.22 6.57 -25.05
CA VAL A 209 -11.55 6.05 -25.39
C VAL A 209 -11.90 4.81 -24.57
N ILE A 210 -10.95 3.88 -24.40
CA ILE A 210 -11.15 2.67 -23.58
C ILE A 210 -11.45 3.03 -22.12
N ILE A 211 -10.75 4.00 -21.54
CA ILE A 211 -10.97 4.44 -20.16
C ILE A 211 -12.36 5.08 -20.01
N ASP A 212 -12.76 5.90 -20.98
CA ASP A 212 -14.06 6.56 -20.98
C ASP A 212 -15.23 5.58 -21.10
N ILE A 213 -15.17 4.67 -22.08
CA ILE A 213 -16.16 3.59 -22.27
C ILE A 213 -16.27 2.76 -20.99
N ARG A 214 -15.15 2.35 -20.38
CA ARG A 214 -15.17 1.59 -19.12
C ARG A 214 -15.83 2.36 -17.98
N LYS A 215 -15.59 3.67 -17.88
CA LYS A 215 -16.18 4.52 -16.84
C LYS A 215 -17.70 4.58 -17.00
N ARG A 216 -18.18 4.90 -18.22
CA ARG A 216 -19.61 4.95 -18.55
C ARG A 216 -20.27 3.60 -18.32
N PHE A 217 -19.64 2.53 -18.81
CA PHE A 217 -20.17 1.17 -18.67
C PHE A 217 -20.37 0.75 -17.22
N LEU A 218 -19.40 1.05 -16.36
CA LEU A 218 -19.48 0.74 -14.94
C LEU A 218 -20.55 1.60 -14.24
N GLU A 219 -20.67 2.88 -14.62
CA GLU A 219 -21.66 3.80 -14.06
C GLU A 219 -23.09 3.34 -14.35
N GLU A 220 -23.38 3.00 -15.61
CA GLU A 220 -24.68 2.49 -16.05
C GLU A 220 -24.98 1.11 -15.45
N THR A 221 -23.95 0.26 -15.26
CA THR A 221 -24.11 -1.04 -14.57
C THR A 221 -24.54 -0.85 -13.11
N VAL A 222 -24.07 0.19 -12.43
CA VAL A 222 -24.51 0.54 -11.06
C VAL A 222 -25.94 1.08 -11.07
N LEU A 223 -26.30 1.89 -12.07
CA LEU A 223 -27.66 2.42 -12.22
C LEU A 223 -28.66 1.33 -12.64
N GLY A 224 -28.18 0.24 -13.25
CA GLY A 224 -29.01 -0.86 -13.72
C GLY A 224 -29.79 -0.54 -14.99
N ASN A 225 -29.42 0.52 -15.73
CA ASN A 225 -30.10 0.94 -16.94
C ASN A 225 -29.71 0.03 -18.12
N LEU A 226 -30.55 -0.96 -18.41
CA LEU A 226 -30.26 -1.99 -19.40
C LEU A 226 -30.09 -1.41 -20.82
N HIS A 227 -30.88 -0.39 -21.17
CA HIS A 227 -30.85 0.21 -22.51
C HIS A 227 -29.55 0.98 -22.79
N GLU A 228 -29.05 1.71 -21.81
CA GLU A 228 -27.79 2.45 -21.98
C GLU A 228 -26.58 1.49 -21.99
N ILE A 229 -26.64 0.40 -21.22
CA ILE A 229 -25.62 -0.67 -21.26
C ILE A 229 -25.53 -1.29 -22.65
N GLU A 230 -26.67 -1.63 -23.28
CA GLU A 230 -26.71 -2.15 -24.66
C GLU A 230 -26.09 -1.17 -25.66
N LYS A 231 -26.45 0.11 -25.55
CA LYS A 231 -25.91 1.15 -26.42
C LYS A 231 -24.40 1.30 -26.28
N ILE A 232 -23.87 1.26 -25.06
CA ILE A 232 -22.43 1.30 -24.81
C ILE A 232 -21.73 0.04 -25.35
N LEU A 233 -22.37 -1.13 -25.30
CA LEU A 233 -21.83 -2.36 -25.89
C LEU A 233 -21.72 -2.27 -27.41
N VAL A 234 -22.74 -1.74 -28.08
CA VAL A 234 -22.72 -1.49 -29.52
C VAL A 234 -21.60 -0.50 -29.88
N GLU A 235 -21.46 0.58 -29.10
CA GLU A 235 -20.38 1.56 -29.27
C GLU A 235 -18.99 0.88 -29.09
N ALA A 236 -18.82 0.09 -28.02
CA ALA A 236 -17.57 -0.61 -27.75
C ALA A 236 -17.19 -1.60 -28.86
N LYS A 237 -18.17 -2.36 -29.36
CA LYS A 237 -17.99 -3.33 -30.44
C LYS A 237 -17.62 -2.64 -31.75
N HIS A 238 -18.20 -1.48 -32.05
CA HIS A 238 -17.84 -0.68 -33.22
C HIS A 238 -16.40 -0.15 -33.15
N PHE A 239 -15.92 0.27 -31.97
CA PHE A 239 -14.58 0.85 -31.82
C PHE A 239 -13.46 -0.17 -31.61
N LEU A 240 -13.73 -1.29 -30.93
CA LEU A 240 -12.71 -2.28 -30.54
C LEU A 240 -12.83 -3.62 -31.29
N GLY A 241 -13.94 -3.89 -31.97
CA GLY A 241 -14.20 -5.15 -32.68
C GLY A 241 -14.94 -6.20 -31.84
N ASP A 242 -15.10 -7.40 -32.40
CA ASP A 242 -15.90 -8.48 -31.79
C ASP A 242 -15.30 -9.03 -30.48
N ASP A 243 -13.98 -8.98 -30.31
CA ASP A 243 -13.27 -9.42 -29.08
C ASP A 243 -12.99 -8.24 -28.12
N PHE A 244 -13.81 -7.18 -28.14
CA PHE A 244 -13.60 -6.00 -27.31
C PHE A 244 -13.45 -6.33 -25.82
N VAL A 245 -14.08 -7.40 -25.30
CA VAL A 245 -14.01 -7.80 -23.89
C VAL A 245 -12.57 -8.12 -23.47
N ALA A 246 -11.77 -8.76 -24.34
CA ALA A 246 -10.38 -9.07 -24.05
C ALA A 246 -9.50 -7.81 -23.97
N ASP A 247 -9.81 -6.81 -24.80
CA ASP A 247 -9.12 -5.51 -24.82
C ASP A 247 -9.61 -4.58 -23.67
N LEU A 248 -10.89 -4.66 -23.32
CA LEU A 248 -11.51 -3.89 -22.24
C LEU A 248 -11.23 -4.49 -20.85
N TYR A 249 -10.99 -5.79 -20.74
CA TYR A 249 -10.71 -6.46 -19.47
C TYR A 249 -9.57 -7.46 -19.62
N ARG A 250 -8.44 -6.97 -20.14
CA ARG A 250 -7.21 -7.75 -20.26
C ARG A 250 -6.82 -8.35 -18.91
N ASP A 251 -6.41 -9.60 -18.96
CA ASP A 251 -5.93 -10.32 -17.78
C ASP A 251 -4.83 -9.53 -17.07
N ALA A 252 -4.91 -9.53 -15.74
CA ALA A 252 -3.91 -8.91 -14.90
C ALA A 252 -2.55 -9.59 -15.18
N SER A 253 -1.71 -8.97 -16.00
CA SER A 253 -0.34 -9.42 -16.16
C SER A 253 0.39 -9.12 -14.87
N ILE A 254 0.81 -10.17 -14.17
CA ILE A 254 1.67 -10.05 -13.01
C ILE A 254 3.04 -9.60 -13.52
N THR A 255 3.31 -8.30 -13.45
CA THR A 255 4.61 -7.76 -13.79
C THR A 255 5.48 -7.80 -12.54
N PHE A 256 6.65 -8.47 -12.61
CA PHE A 256 7.61 -8.58 -11.50
C PHE A 256 7.11 -9.27 -10.22
N GLY A 257 6.11 -10.15 -10.28
CA GLY A 257 5.68 -10.98 -9.13
C GLY A 257 5.04 -10.24 -7.95
N LEU A 258 5.12 -8.90 -7.91
CA LEU A 258 4.74 -8.06 -6.76
C LEU A 258 3.62 -7.06 -7.09
N PHE A 259 3.37 -6.78 -8.37
CA PHE A 259 2.38 -5.79 -8.79
C PHE A 259 1.35 -6.40 -9.74
N GLY A 260 0.33 -7.03 -9.15
CA GLY A 260 -0.88 -7.44 -9.88
C GLY A 260 -1.90 -6.31 -9.88
N ARG A 261 -2.21 -5.74 -11.05
CA ARG A 261 -3.39 -4.87 -11.21
C ARG A 261 -4.60 -5.71 -11.57
N SER A 262 -5.36 -6.13 -10.56
CA SER A 262 -6.64 -6.80 -10.79
C SER A 262 -7.67 -5.83 -11.37
N MET A 263 -8.08 -6.06 -12.61
CA MET A 263 -9.17 -5.31 -13.24
C MET A 263 -10.51 -5.89 -12.80
N LYS A 264 -11.33 -5.09 -12.09
CA LYS A 264 -12.67 -5.54 -11.65
C LYS A 264 -13.61 -5.58 -12.86
N ASN A 265 -14.17 -6.76 -13.14
CA ASN A 265 -15.15 -6.98 -14.22
C ASN A 265 -16.54 -6.41 -13.83
N PRO A 266 -17.26 -5.69 -14.71
CA PRO A 266 -18.61 -5.14 -14.49
C PRO A 266 -19.64 -6.21 -14.07
N LEU A 267 -19.40 -7.47 -14.43
CA LEU A 267 -20.22 -8.59 -13.97
C LEU A 267 -20.19 -8.75 -12.43
N HIS A 268 -19.08 -8.41 -11.77
CA HIS A 268 -19.03 -8.39 -10.30
C HIS A 268 -19.91 -7.27 -9.71
N VAL A 269 -20.03 -6.14 -10.41
CA VAL A 269 -20.85 -5.01 -9.99
C VAL A 269 -22.33 -5.36 -10.13
N ALA A 270 -22.71 -5.89 -11.30
CA ALA A 270 -24.07 -6.36 -11.54
C ALA A 270 -24.50 -7.44 -10.52
N ALA A 271 -23.59 -8.37 -10.20
CA ALA A 271 -23.82 -9.40 -9.17
C ALA A 271 -23.95 -8.82 -7.76
N PHE A 272 -23.12 -7.84 -7.40
CA PHE A 272 -23.19 -7.16 -6.10
C PHE A 272 -24.53 -6.43 -5.91
N HIS A 273 -25.05 -5.80 -6.96
CA HIS A 273 -26.35 -5.11 -6.94
C HIS A 273 -27.55 -6.05 -7.14
N GLY A 274 -27.33 -7.34 -7.42
CA GLY A 274 -28.40 -8.30 -7.66
C GLY A 274 -29.21 -8.04 -8.95
N ASN A 275 -28.66 -7.29 -9.91
CA ASN A 275 -29.36 -6.97 -11.16
C ASN A 275 -29.23 -8.12 -12.17
N ILE A 276 -30.11 -9.11 -12.04
CA ILE A 276 -30.14 -10.33 -12.88
C ILE A 276 -30.25 -10.02 -14.39
N PRO A 277 -31.11 -9.08 -14.85
CA PRO A 277 -31.17 -8.70 -16.26
C PRO A 277 -29.82 -8.25 -16.83
N VAL A 278 -29.11 -7.36 -16.12
CA VAL A 278 -27.80 -6.87 -16.54
C VAL A 278 -26.76 -7.99 -16.51
N MET A 279 -26.80 -8.86 -15.50
CA MET A 279 -25.90 -10.01 -15.45
C MET A 279 -26.07 -10.96 -16.64
N LYS A 280 -27.32 -11.27 -17.02
CA LYS A 280 -27.60 -12.13 -18.19
C LYS A 280 -27.07 -11.51 -19.47
N LEU A 281 -27.28 -10.21 -19.64
CA LEU A 281 -26.80 -9.46 -20.80
C LEU A 281 -25.26 -9.50 -20.89
N LEU A 282 -24.57 -9.22 -19.79
CA LEU A 282 -23.11 -9.29 -19.72
C LEU A 282 -22.58 -10.70 -20.01
N VAL A 283 -23.22 -11.75 -19.49
CA VAL A 283 -22.80 -13.14 -19.75
C VAL A 283 -22.98 -13.50 -21.23
N ASN A 284 -24.07 -13.06 -21.87
CA ASN A 284 -24.32 -13.30 -23.29
C ASN A 284 -23.28 -12.62 -24.19
N GLU A 285 -22.81 -11.43 -23.80
CA GLU A 285 -21.74 -10.68 -24.47
C GLU A 285 -20.33 -11.23 -24.18
N GLY A 286 -20.21 -12.38 -23.52
CA GLY A 286 -18.93 -13.07 -23.31
C GLY A 286 -18.15 -12.64 -22.07
N PHE A 287 -18.74 -11.83 -21.18
CA PHE A 287 -18.11 -11.52 -19.89
C PHE A 287 -18.07 -12.76 -19.00
N ARG A 288 -16.87 -13.23 -18.69
CA ARG A 288 -16.67 -14.38 -17.80
C ARG A 288 -16.54 -13.96 -16.34
N LEU A 289 -17.21 -14.68 -15.44
CA LEU A 289 -16.92 -14.69 -14.00
C LEU A 289 -15.55 -15.32 -13.77
N ARG A 290 -14.47 -14.61 -14.10
CA ARG A 290 -13.18 -14.97 -13.53
C ARG A 290 -13.24 -14.58 -12.08
N GLN A 291 -13.23 -15.59 -11.20
CA GLN A 291 -12.96 -15.39 -9.79
C GLN A 291 -11.71 -14.53 -9.70
N ILE A 292 -11.85 -13.28 -9.24
CA ILE A 292 -10.71 -12.48 -8.84
C ILE A 292 -10.16 -13.16 -7.59
N LYS A 293 -9.33 -14.19 -7.77
CA LYS A 293 -8.26 -14.50 -6.83
C LYS A 293 -7.17 -13.46 -7.04
N ALA A 294 -7.46 -12.20 -6.74
CA ALA A 294 -6.42 -11.26 -6.34
C ALA A 294 -6.15 -11.47 -4.84
N ILE A 295 -5.89 -12.73 -4.46
CA ILE A 295 -5.03 -13.03 -3.33
C ILE A 295 -3.71 -13.42 -3.97
N ALA A 296 -2.98 -12.40 -4.41
CA ALA A 296 -1.55 -12.49 -4.62
C ALA A 296 -0.87 -11.68 -3.51
N VAL A 297 -1.26 -11.96 -2.25
CA VAL A 297 -0.26 -12.25 -1.23
C VAL A 297 -0.15 -13.77 -1.24
N GLN A 298 0.53 -14.25 -2.27
CA GLN A 298 1.10 -15.57 -2.27
C GLN A 298 2.30 -15.45 -1.33
N TYR A 299 2.16 -15.86 -0.07
CA TYR A 299 3.18 -16.59 0.69
C TYR A 299 2.47 -17.19 1.91
N TRP A 300 2.92 -18.40 2.26
CA TRP A 300 2.95 -18.96 3.61
C TRP A 300 2.51 -18.02 4.74
#